data_AF-V9ECQ0-F1
#
_entry.id   AF-V9ECQ0-F1
#
_cell.length_a   1.000
_cell.length_b   1.000
_cell.length_c   1.000
_cell.angle_alpha   90.00
_cell.angle_beta   90.00
_cell.angle_gamma   90.00
#
_symmetry.space_group_name_H-M   'P 1'
#
loop_
_entity.id
_entity.type
_entity.pdbx_description
1 polymer ?
#
loop_
_entity_poly.entity_id
_entity_poly.type
_entity_poly.pdbx_seq_one_letter_code
_entity_poly.pdbx_strand_id
1 'polypeptide(L)' 'RMGTNLRIDAVMGDAEAAQLNGLIELIDFQSSSYLMGFFHVLYNVRKRIRHLPECVRATVYCGILDMHYTLS' A
#
# COMPACT_ATOMS: atom_id res chain seq x y z
N ARG A 1 -33.46 -9.25 14.91
CA ARG A 1 -32.61 -9.15 13.70
C ARG A 1 -31.17 -9.04 14.19
N MET A 2 -30.39 -10.11 14.08
CA MET A 2 -28.95 -10.03 14.40
C MET A 2 -28.30 -9.19 13.30
N GLY A 3 -28.09 -7.91 13.58
CA GLY A 3 -27.31 -7.04 12.70
C GLY A 3 -25.86 -7.50 12.77
N THR A 4 -25.35 -8.05 11.68
CA THR A 4 -23.92 -8.23 11.51
C THR A 4 -23.29 -6.84 11.50
N ASN A 5 -22.65 -6.45 12.61
CA ASN A 5 -21.83 -5.24 12.64
C ASN A 5 -20.72 -5.41 11.61
N LEU A 6 -20.77 -4.61 10.55
CA LEU A 6 -19.75 -4.60 9.51
C LEU A 6 -18.48 -4.06 10.18
N ARG A 7 -17.47 -4.91 10.33
CA ARG A 7 -16.17 -4.52 10.86
C ARG A 7 -15.17 -4.59 9.73
N ILE A 8 -14.40 -3.53 9.55
CA ILE A 8 -13.35 -3.48 8.55
C ILE A 8 -12.02 -3.71 9.26
N ASP A 9 -11.40 -4.85 9.00
CA ASP A 9 -10.17 -5.25 9.67
C ASP A 9 -8.92 -4.63 9.01
N ALA A 10 -8.94 -4.44 7.70
CA ALA A 10 -7.84 -3.86 6.95
C ALA A 10 -8.31 -3.08 5.73
N VAL A 11 -7.51 -2.08 5.36
CA VAL A 11 -7.71 -1.22 4.20
C VAL A 11 -6.43 -1.18 3.41
N MET A 12 -6.50 -1.42 2.10
CA MET A 12 -5.40 -1.15 1.19
C MET A 12 -5.58 0.20 0.51
N GLY A 13 -4.59 1.07 0.66
CA GLY A 13 -4.57 2.37 -0.01
C GLY A 13 -3.16 2.76 -0.48
N ASP A 14 -3.07 3.88 -1.21
CA ASP A 14 -1.80 4.41 -1.69
C ASP A 14 -1.02 5.07 -0.55
N ALA A 15 0.22 5.42 -0.81
CA ALA A 15 1.11 6.14 0.11
C ALA A 15 0.74 7.62 0.29
N GLU A 16 -0.54 7.98 0.15
CA GLU A 16 -1.03 9.34 0.24
C GLU A 16 -1.66 9.60 1.62
N ALA A 17 -1.10 10.57 2.35
CA ALA A 17 -1.59 10.95 3.69
C ALA A 17 -3.06 11.39 3.68
N ALA A 18 -3.55 11.95 2.57
CA ALA A 18 -4.95 12.34 2.41
C ALA A 18 -5.92 11.14 2.48
N GLN A 19 -5.51 9.97 1.97
CA GLN A 19 -6.33 8.76 2.00
C GLN A 19 -6.39 8.18 3.42
N LEU A 20 -5.26 8.19 4.14
CA LEU A 20 -5.21 7.78 5.54
C LEU A 20 -6.05 8.70 6.43
N ASN A 21 -5.90 10.02 6.27
CA ASN A 21 -6.63 11.01 7.07
C ASN A 21 -8.14 10.93 6.85
N GLY A 22 -8.59 10.79 5.59
CA GLY A 22 -10.02 10.63 5.30
C GLY A 22 -10.61 9.31 5.82
N LEU A 23 -9.78 8.29 6.00
CA LEU A 23 -10.21 7.00 6.53
C LEU A 23 -10.37 6.98 8.06
N ILE A 24 -9.43 7.61 8.78
CA ILE A 24 -9.45 7.64 10.26
C ILE A 24 -10.66 8.42 10.79
N GLU A 25 -11.21 9.36 10.02
CA GLU A 25 -12.43 10.11 10.38
C GLU A 25 -13.72 9.25 10.34
N LEU A 26 -13.69 8.06 9.74
CA LEU A 26 -14.83 7.15 9.67
C LEU A 26 -14.83 6.17 10.86
N ILE A 27 -15.92 6.14 11.62
CA ILE A 27 -16.10 5.33 12.83
C ILE A 27 -15.75 3.84 12.62
N ASP A 28 -16.10 3.26 11.48
CA ASP A 28 -15.87 1.84 11.19
C ASP A 28 -14.40 1.49 10.86
N PHE A 29 -13.55 2.51 10.67
CA PHE A 29 -12.17 2.37 10.22
C PHE A 29 -11.13 2.77 11.28
N GLN A 30 -11.54 3.35 12.41
CA GLN A 30 -10.64 3.76 13.50
C GLN A 30 -9.81 2.60 14.07
N SER A 31 -10.31 1.37 13.96
CA SER A 31 -9.63 0.14 14.40
C SER A 31 -9.06 -0.71 13.27
N SER A 32 -9.18 -0.24 12.02
CA SER A 32 -8.72 -0.96 10.83
C SER A 32 -7.22 -0.74 10.60
N SER A 33 -6.52 -1.77 10.13
CA SER A 33 -5.12 -1.65 9.71
C SER A 33 -5.03 -1.02 8.32
N TYR A 34 -4.39 0.15 8.22
CA TYR A 34 -4.07 0.72 6.91
C TYR A 34 -2.80 0.07 6.36
N LEU A 35 -2.99 -0.81 5.38
CA LEU A 35 -1.92 -1.49 4.68
C LEU A 35 -1.61 -0.73 3.40
N MET A 36 -0.39 -0.19 3.31
CA MET A 36 0.08 0.35 2.04
C MET A 36 0.20 -0.81 1.06
N GLY A 37 -0.61 -0.79 -0.01
CA GLY A 37 -0.61 -1.88 -0.96
C GLY A 37 0.77 -1.99 -1.63
N PHE A 38 1.51 -3.07 -1.36
CA PHE A 38 2.85 -3.25 -1.93
C PHE A 38 2.82 -3.21 -3.48
N PHE A 39 1.70 -3.63 -4.08
CA PHE A 39 1.41 -3.45 -5.50
C PHE A 39 1.44 -1.97 -5.95
N HIS A 40 0.85 -1.05 -5.18
CA HIS A 40 0.86 0.38 -5.50
C HIS A 40 2.27 0.95 -5.49
N VAL A 41 3.10 0.53 -4.53
CA VAL A 41 4.52 0.90 -4.48
C VAL A 41 5.24 0.47 -5.76
N LEU A 42 5.09 -0.80 -6.16
CA LEU A 42 5.69 -1.34 -7.38
C LEU A 42 5.19 -0.63 -8.64
N TYR A 43 3.89 -0.29 -8.69
CA TYR A 43 3.29 0.43 -9.81
C TYR A 43 3.78 1.88 -9.92
N ASN A 44 3.88 2.59 -8.79
CA ASN A 44 4.39 3.96 -8.72
C ASN A 44 5.87 4.02 -9.09
N VAL A 45 6.66 3.05 -8.63
CA VAL A 45 8.06 2.90 -9.03
C VAL A 45 8.16 2.63 -10.53
N ARG A 46 7.37 1.68 -11.08
CA ARG A 46 7.33 1.37 -12.52
C ARG A 46 7.17 2.61 -13.38
N LYS A 47 6.20 3.45 -13.02
CA LYS A 47 5.89 4.69 -13.76
C LYS A 47 7.10 5.63 -13.76
N ARG A 48 7.78 5.79 -12.62
CA ARG A 48 8.92 6.71 -12.47
C ARG A 48 10.18 6.22 -13.18
N ILE A 49 10.49 4.93 -13.13
CA ILE A 49 11.74 4.37 -13.68
C ILE A 49 11.62 3.89 -15.14
N ARG A 50 10.46 4.08 -15.79
CA ARG A 50 10.20 3.57 -17.15
C ARG A 50 11.23 4.02 -18.19
N HIS A 51 11.83 5.19 -18.00
CA HIS A 51 12.82 5.77 -18.90
C HIS A 51 14.24 5.20 -18.71
N LEU A 52 14.48 4.41 -17.66
CA LEU A 52 15.79 3.82 -17.38
C LEU A 52 16.00 2.54 -18.19
N PRO A 53 17.27 2.16 -18.45
CA PRO A 53 17.60 0.87 -19.04
C PRO A 53 17.02 -0.30 -18.23
N GLU A 54 16.70 -1.40 -18.92
CA GLU A 54 16.09 -2.57 -18.30
C GLU A 54 16.91 -3.14 -17.14
N CYS A 55 18.24 -3.20 -17.29
CA CYS A 55 19.13 -3.67 -16.22
C CYS A 55 19.00 -2.83 -14.95
N VAL A 56 18.90 -1.50 -15.08
CA VAL A 56 18.73 -0.59 -13.93
C VAL A 56 17.35 -0.76 -13.31
N ARG A 57 16.31 -0.94 -14.13
CA ARG A 57 14.95 -1.20 -13.65
C ARG A 57 14.87 -2.50 -12.84
N ALA A 58 15.50 -3.55 -13.33
CA ALA A 58 15.57 -4.84 -12.65
C ALA A 58 16.24 -4.71 -11.27
N THR A 59 17.38 -4.02 -11.18
CA THR A 59 18.06 -3.76 -9.91
C THR A 59 17.18 -3.02 -8.91
N VAL A 60 16.45 -1.98 -9.36
CA VAL A 60 15.52 -1.24 -8.49
C VAL A 60 14.40 -2.14 -7.97
N TYR A 61 13.82 -2.99 -8.83
CA TYR A 61 12.78 -3.93 -8.40
C TYR A 61 13.29 -4.96 -7.40
N CYS A 62 14.46 -5.56 -7.65
CA CYS A 62 15.08 -6.50 -6.72
C CYS A 62 15.30 -5.85 -5.35
N GLY A 63 15.87 -4.64 -5.31
CA GLY A 63 16.09 -3.94 -4.04
C GLY A 63 14.81 -3.65 -3.26
N ILE A 64 13.72 -3.29 -3.95
CA ILE A 64 12.41 -3.07 -3.31
C ILE A 64 11.81 -4.37 -2.78
N LEU A 65 11.93 -5.47 -3.53
CA LEU A 65 11.47 -6.78 -3.09
C LEU A 65 12.28 -7.27 -1.89
N ASP A 66 13.60 -7.11 -1.91
CA ASP A 66 14.46 -7.46 -0.79
C ASP A 66 14.08 -6.68 0.47
N MET A 67 13.87 -5.35 0.36
CA MET A 67 13.39 -4.53 1.47
C MET A 67 12.02 -4.97 1.99
N HIS A 68 11.12 -5.39 1.10
CA HIS A 68 9.80 -5.88 1.49
C HIS A 68 9.88 -7.18 2.27
N TYR A 69 10.64 -8.16 1.79
CA TYR A 69 10.76 -9.47 2.44
C TYR A 69 11.67 -9.48 3.67
N THR A 70 12.52 -8.46 3.86
CA THR A 70 13.37 -8.34 5.06
C THR A 70 12.68 -7.62 6.22
N LEU A 71 11.66 -6.81 5.94
CA LEU A 71 10.91 -6.04 6.94
C LEU A 71 9.49 -6.58 7.20
N SER A 72 9.07 -7.62 6.47
CA SER A 72 7.77 -8.29 6.64
C SER A 72 7.87 -9.54 7.50
#